data_AF-A0A6C0C6A3-F1
#
_entry.id   AF-A0A6C0C6A3-F1
#
_cell.length_a   1.000
_cell.length_b   1.000
_cell.length_c   1.000
_cell.angle_alpha   90.00
_cell.angle_beta   90.00
_cell.angle_gamma   90.00
#
_symmetry.space_group_name_H-M   'P 1'
#
loop_
_entity.id
_entity.type
_entity.pdbx_description
1 polymer ?
#
loop_
_entity_poly.entity_id
_entity_poly.type
_entity_poly.pdbx_seq_one_letter_code
_entity_poly.pdbx_strand_id
1 'polypeptide(L)'
;MSSLTFTVNKSHNSQNNWSRRQQKKKPFCKVCFDTEKPEKVYTSHFLKDRPGPNGKVICPTLLATECRYCRKNGHFKSHCPDLSQKQQTQQQQTQQQQTQHSYTFNTGDWMTVQSPRKHNETILMAKFQHKATEDSDSRTALGGQFGALDVMSDDEEEEEMSFVRGPSVAVAVAPQGAWGTKLVIQETPIVLKVVKKVVKPSRVKSDKEVDIETKLKQLRLDLEEETQSGSGSWADAGDIEDIEDNIAELEEELERMQTMFIC
;
A
#
# COMPACT_ATOMS: atom_id res chain seq x y z
N MET A 1 40.16 44.37 -9.40
CA MET A 1 40.15 42.89 -9.34
C MET A 1 40.23 42.50 -7.88
N SER A 2 39.09 42.32 -7.22
CA SER A 2 39.01 42.02 -5.79
C SER A 2 38.20 40.75 -5.61
N SER A 3 38.90 39.63 -5.44
CA SER A 3 38.32 38.31 -5.30
C SER A 3 38.02 38.03 -3.83
N LEU A 4 36.74 38.12 -3.45
CA LEU A 4 36.25 37.69 -2.14
C LEU A 4 36.08 36.18 -2.14
N THR A 5 36.90 35.48 -1.36
CA THR A 5 36.77 34.04 -1.10
C THR A 5 35.95 33.82 0.17
N PHE A 6 34.82 33.15 0.04
CA PHE A 6 34.01 32.71 1.18
C PHE A 6 34.42 31.29 1.58
N THR A 7 35.11 31.15 2.72
CA THR A 7 35.32 29.85 3.37
C THR A 7 34.23 29.63 4.42
N VAL A 8 33.35 28.65 4.19
CA VAL A 8 32.32 28.26 5.16
C VAL A 8 32.86 27.14 6.04
N ASN A 9 33.13 27.46 7.31
CA ASN A 9 33.44 26.48 8.35
C ASN A 9 32.13 25.94 8.95
N LYS A 10 31.79 24.68 8.63
CA LYS A 10 30.66 23.95 9.25
C LYS A 10 31.20 22.95 10.27
N SER A 11 31.42 23.42 11.50
CA SER A 11 31.77 22.57 12.63
C SER A 11 30.49 21.98 13.25
N HIS A 12 30.11 20.77 12.82
CA HIS A 12 29.09 19.97 13.48
C HIS A 12 29.70 19.27 14.71
N ASN A 13 29.83 20.01 15.82
CA ASN A 13 30.16 19.40 17.12
C ASN A 13 28.92 18.68 17.69
N SER A 14 28.64 17.49 17.18
CA SER A 14 27.65 16.55 17.74
C SER A 14 28.36 15.54 18.63
N GLN A 15 28.86 16.00 19.78
CA GLN A 15 29.26 15.13 20.86
C GLN A 15 28.00 14.65 21.60
N ASN A 16 27.27 13.72 20.96
CA ASN A 16 26.18 13.02 21.61
C ASN A 16 26.74 12.00 22.61
N ASN A 17 26.54 12.34 23.87
CA ASN A 17 26.73 11.57 25.09
C ASN A 17 26.15 10.14 24.98
N TRP A 18 26.95 9.21 24.46
CA TRP A 18 26.60 7.79 24.28
C TRP A 18 26.70 6.97 25.58
N SER A 19 27.08 7.60 26.70
CA SER A 19 27.05 7.04 28.05
C SER A 19 25.63 6.95 28.63
N ARG A 20 24.63 6.68 27.77
CA ARG A 20 23.29 6.29 28.19
C ARG A 20 23.42 4.94 28.88
N ARG A 21 23.50 4.98 30.22
CA ARG A 21 23.37 3.88 31.18
C ARG A 21 22.89 2.61 30.49
N GLN A 22 23.76 1.62 30.36
CA GLN A 22 23.41 0.25 29.96
C GLN A 22 22.48 -0.35 31.01
N GLN A 23 21.25 0.16 31.09
CA GLN A 23 20.16 -0.53 31.74
C GLN A 23 20.01 -1.83 30.94
N LYS A 24 20.27 -2.95 31.62
CA LYS A 24 20.13 -4.29 31.03
C LYS A 24 18.70 -4.41 30.53
N LYS A 25 18.50 -4.21 29.22
CA LYS A 25 17.17 -4.30 28.60
C LYS A 25 16.65 -5.69 28.89
N LYS A 26 15.44 -5.77 29.44
CA LYS A 26 14.76 -7.05 29.64
C LYS A 26 14.62 -7.74 28.27
N PRO A 27 14.75 -9.08 28.20
CA PRO A 27 14.46 -9.80 26.98
C PRO A 27 13.04 -9.52 26.53
N PHE A 28 12.86 -9.28 25.24
CA PHE A 28 11.55 -9.04 24.65
C PHE A 28 11.52 -9.57 23.22
N CYS A 29 10.56 -10.45 22.95
CA CYS A 29 10.31 -11.02 21.63
C CYS A 29 9.03 -10.42 21.04
N LYS A 30 9.20 -9.49 20.09
CA LYS A 30 8.08 -8.85 19.38
C LYS A 30 7.13 -9.89 18.74
N VAL A 31 7.67 -10.93 18.12
CA VAL A 31 6.85 -11.97 17.45
C VAL A 31 5.91 -12.67 18.44
N CYS A 32 6.39 -13.01 19.63
CA CYS A 32 5.54 -13.66 20.63
C CYS A 32 4.46 -12.72 21.17
N PHE A 33 4.77 -11.42 21.26
CA PHE A 33 3.83 -10.37 21.65
C PHE A 33 2.73 -10.20 20.57
N ASP A 34 3.11 -10.10 19.30
CA ASP A 34 2.16 -9.98 18.17
C ASP A 34 1.26 -11.22 18.03
N THR A 35 1.70 -12.39 18.51
CA THR A 35 0.89 -13.62 18.57
C THR A 35 0.09 -13.78 19.87
N GLU A 36 -0.03 -12.71 20.68
CA GLU A 36 -0.80 -12.67 21.93
C GLU A 36 -0.42 -13.77 22.94
N LYS A 37 0.86 -14.17 22.96
CA LYS A 37 1.36 -15.11 23.97
C LYS A 37 1.41 -14.44 25.34
N PRO A 38 1.31 -15.19 26.45
CA PRO A 38 1.36 -14.58 27.78
C PRO A 38 2.68 -13.85 28.03
N GLU A 39 2.64 -12.84 28.89
CA GLU A 39 3.79 -11.96 29.22
C GLU A 39 5.05 -12.72 29.60
N LYS A 40 4.90 -13.79 30.36
CA LYS A 40 6.01 -14.65 30.77
C LYS A 40 6.77 -15.24 29.59
N VAL A 41 6.09 -15.53 28.48
CA VAL A 41 6.69 -16.15 27.30
C VAL A 41 7.41 -15.12 26.44
N TYR A 42 6.77 -13.99 26.10
CA TYR A 42 7.42 -13.00 25.23
C TYR A 42 8.54 -12.22 25.92
N THR A 43 8.55 -12.12 27.26
CA THR A 43 9.63 -11.47 28.03
C THR A 43 10.79 -12.39 28.39
N SER A 44 10.70 -13.69 28.07
CA SER A 44 11.72 -14.69 28.44
C SER A 44 12.89 -14.78 27.45
N HIS A 45 12.70 -14.36 26.20
CA HIS A 45 13.68 -14.53 25.13
C HIS A 45 13.69 -13.34 24.17
N PHE A 46 14.77 -13.22 23.41
CA PHE A 46 14.86 -12.31 22.27
C PHE A 46 14.44 -13.00 20.98
N LEU A 47 14.17 -12.23 19.92
CA LEU A 47 13.92 -12.82 18.60
C LEU A 47 15.16 -13.52 18.04
N LYS A 48 16.34 -12.89 18.22
CA LYS A 48 17.66 -13.36 17.78
C LYS A 48 18.65 -13.32 18.95
N ASP A 49 19.63 -14.22 18.93
CA ASP A 49 20.70 -14.27 19.95
C ASP A 49 21.57 -13.00 19.95
N ARG A 50 21.94 -12.53 18.76
CA ARG A 50 22.75 -11.31 18.58
C ARG A 50 22.07 -10.34 17.62
N PRO A 51 22.14 -9.02 17.89
CA PRO A 51 21.73 -8.02 16.91
C PRO A 51 22.72 -8.04 15.74
N GLY A 52 22.21 -8.13 14.51
CA GLY A 52 23.01 -8.12 13.29
C GLY A 52 22.64 -9.24 12.30
N PRO A 53 23.35 -9.32 11.15
CA PRO A 53 23.08 -10.31 10.10
C PRO A 53 23.41 -11.74 10.54
N ASN A 54 24.39 -11.90 11.43
CA ASN A 54 24.87 -13.21 11.90
C ASN A 54 24.06 -13.76 13.09
N GLY A 55 23.00 -13.06 13.51
CA GLY A 55 22.17 -13.47 14.63
C GLY A 55 21.27 -14.67 14.28
N LYS A 56 21.44 -15.79 15.00
CA LYS A 56 20.55 -16.94 14.90
C LYS A 56 19.21 -16.63 15.57
N VAL A 57 18.11 -17.05 14.93
CA VAL A 57 16.76 -16.93 15.50
C VAL A 57 16.60 -17.95 16.62
N ILE A 58 16.27 -17.48 17.83
CA ILE A 58 16.09 -18.33 19.02
C ILE A 58 14.61 -18.44 19.44
N CYS A 59 13.74 -17.60 18.88
CA CYS A 59 12.32 -17.59 19.22
C CYS A 59 11.65 -18.92 18.82
N PRO A 60 11.09 -19.70 19.78
CA PRO A 60 10.49 -21.00 19.49
C PRO A 60 9.25 -20.87 18.61
N THR A 61 8.47 -19.79 18.77
CA THR A 61 7.30 -19.51 17.93
C THR A 61 7.71 -19.37 16.48
N LEU A 62 8.74 -18.57 16.20
CA LEU A 62 9.20 -18.36 14.82
C LEU A 62 9.85 -19.62 14.23
N LEU A 63 10.55 -20.41 15.05
CA LEU A 63 11.13 -21.69 14.64
C LEU A 63 10.07 -22.76 14.33
N ALA A 64 8.88 -22.67 14.91
CA ALA A 64 7.76 -23.54 14.59
C ALA A 64 6.97 -23.07 13.35
N THR A 65 7.03 -21.78 13.01
CA THR A 65 6.33 -21.22 11.85
C THR A 65 6.99 -21.67 10.54
N GLU A 66 6.21 -22.32 9.69
CA GLU A 66 6.58 -22.65 8.31
C GLU A 66 6.38 -21.45 7.37
N CYS A 67 7.37 -21.19 6.51
CA CYS A 67 7.24 -20.18 5.47
C CYS A 67 6.36 -20.66 4.31
N ARG A 68 5.30 -19.91 3.98
CA ARG A 68 4.38 -20.23 2.86
C ARG A 68 5.04 -20.27 1.48
N TYR A 69 6.23 -19.69 1.31
CA TYR A 69 6.92 -19.66 0.01
C TYR A 69 7.88 -20.84 -0.17
N CYS A 70 8.86 -20.99 0.72
CA CYS A 70 9.89 -22.01 0.59
C CYS A 70 9.65 -23.27 1.44
N ARG A 71 8.59 -23.29 2.28
CA ARG A 71 8.23 -24.39 3.19
C ARG A 71 9.30 -24.79 4.22
N LYS A 72 10.27 -23.90 4.47
CA LYS A 72 11.27 -24.06 5.54
C LYS A 72 10.81 -23.27 6.77
N ASN A 73 11.17 -23.73 7.95
CA ASN A 73 10.77 -23.08 9.20
C ASN A 73 11.76 -21.97 9.62
N GLY A 74 11.38 -21.13 10.58
CA GLY A 74 12.30 -20.18 11.22
C GLY A 74 12.41 -18.78 10.59
N HIS A 75 11.55 -18.44 9.63
CA HIS A 75 11.51 -17.11 9.03
C HIS A 75 10.12 -16.75 8.49
N PHE A 76 9.90 -15.46 8.27
CA PHE A 76 8.67 -14.94 7.64
C PHE A 76 8.82 -14.82 6.13
N LYS A 77 7.70 -14.76 5.40
CA LYS A 77 7.67 -14.57 3.94
C LYS A 77 8.50 -13.35 3.48
N SER A 78 8.45 -12.25 4.24
CA SER A 78 9.22 -11.03 3.97
C SER A 78 10.75 -11.22 4.05
N HIS A 79 11.20 -12.19 4.84
CA HIS A 79 12.62 -12.49 5.05
C HIS A 79 12.97 -13.89 4.54
N CYS A 80 12.28 -14.34 3.49
CA CYS A 80 12.57 -15.63 2.86
C CYS A 80 13.87 -15.55 2.04
N PRO A 81 14.83 -16.46 2.24
CA PRO A 81 16.10 -16.44 1.50
C PRO A 81 15.88 -16.61 0.00
N ASP A 82 14.99 -17.52 -0.38
CA ASP A 82 14.68 -17.82 -1.79
C ASP A 82 14.01 -16.61 -2.50
N LEU A 83 13.12 -15.87 -1.80
CA LEU A 83 12.53 -14.64 -2.33
C LEU A 83 13.55 -13.50 -2.41
N SER A 84 14.41 -13.37 -1.39
CA SER A 84 15.44 -12.34 -1.37
C SER A 84 16.44 -12.53 -2.51
N GLN A 85 16.86 -13.77 -2.77
CA GLN A 85 17.73 -14.09 -3.91
C GLN A 85 17.06 -13.75 -5.24
N LYS A 86 15.78 -14.11 -5.42
CA LYS A 86 15.03 -13.78 -6.64
C LYS A 86 14.92 -12.27 -6.86
N GLN A 87 14.62 -11.50 -5.80
CA GLN A 87 14.56 -10.04 -5.88
C GLN A 87 15.92 -9.43 -6.24
N GLN A 88 17.01 -9.91 -5.64
CA GLN A 88 18.36 -9.45 -5.96
C GLN A 88 18.72 -9.72 -7.43
N THR A 89 18.43 -10.92 -7.95
CA THR A 89 18.66 -11.23 -9.37
C THR A 89 17.83 -10.35 -10.29
N GLN A 90 16.55 -10.11 -9.96
CA GLN A 90 15.69 -9.24 -10.75
C GLN A 90 16.19 -7.78 -10.75
N GLN A 91 16.61 -7.27 -9.60
CA GLN A 91 17.20 -5.93 -9.49
C GLN A 91 18.50 -5.79 -10.29
N GLN A 92 19.35 -6.82 -10.30
CA GLN A 92 20.56 -6.82 -11.12
C GLN A 92 20.22 -6.81 -12.62
N GLN A 93 19.22 -7.58 -13.05
CA GLN A 93 18.78 -7.58 -14.45
C GLN A 93 18.18 -6.24 -14.87
N THR A 94 17.34 -5.62 -14.05
CA THR A 94 16.76 -4.31 -14.37
C THR A 94 17.82 -3.20 -14.40
N GLN A 95 18.78 -3.22 -13.47
CA GLN A 95 19.91 -2.28 -13.49
C GLN A 95 20.77 -2.48 -14.75
N GLN A 96 21.07 -3.72 -15.14
CA GLN A 96 21.79 -3.98 -16.38
C GLN A 96 21.03 -3.44 -17.60
N GLN A 97 19.72 -3.68 -17.71
CA GLN A 97 18.90 -3.15 -18.80
C GLN A 97 18.90 -1.61 -18.82
N GLN A 98 18.83 -0.96 -17.66
CA GLN A 98 18.90 0.50 -17.56
C GLN A 98 20.28 1.04 -17.98
N THR A 99 21.38 0.39 -17.56
CA THR A 99 22.73 0.78 -17.99
C THR A 99 22.94 0.60 -19.49
N GLN A 100 22.40 -0.47 -20.08
CA GLN A 100 22.44 -0.71 -21.52
C GLN A 100 21.64 0.37 -22.26
N HIS A 101 20.42 0.70 -21.79
CA HIS A 101 19.60 1.75 -22.39
C HIS A 101 20.26 3.14 -22.28
N SER A 102 20.90 3.43 -21.15
CA SER A 102 21.66 4.66 -20.96
C SER A 102 22.87 4.72 -21.89
N TYR A 103 23.59 3.62 -22.07
CA TYR A 103 24.72 3.53 -23.00
C TYR A 103 24.27 3.75 -24.45
N THR A 104 23.22 3.06 -24.92
CA THR A 104 22.69 3.22 -26.29
C THR A 104 22.18 4.63 -26.56
N PHE A 105 21.65 5.32 -25.55
CA PHE A 105 21.25 6.71 -25.67
C PHE A 105 22.47 7.64 -25.84
N ASN A 106 23.53 7.40 -25.07
CA ASN A 106 24.72 8.25 -25.06
C ASN A 106 25.63 8.04 -26.28
N THR A 107 25.64 6.85 -26.88
CA THR A 107 26.41 6.57 -28.10
C THR A 107 25.75 7.04 -29.39
N GLY A 108 24.55 7.65 -29.33
CA GLY A 108 23.82 8.08 -30.52
C GLY A 108 23.27 6.93 -31.38
N ASP A 109 23.38 5.69 -30.89
CA ASP A 109 22.97 4.46 -31.58
C ASP A 109 21.46 4.19 -31.44
N TRP A 110 20.72 5.12 -30.82
CA TRP A 110 19.26 5.09 -30.71
C TRP A 110 18.55 5.33 -32.07
N MET A 111 19.23 5.93 -33.05
CA MET A 111 18.71 6.10 -34.41
C MET A 111 18.80 4.82 -35.25
N THR A 112 19.61 3.85 -34.81
CA THR A 112 19.85 2.60 -35.53
C THR A 112 18.81 1.57 -35.09
N VAL A 113 17.53 1.83 -35.40
CA VAL A 113 16.48 0.80 -35.34
C VAL A 113 16.74 -0.18 -36.48
N GLN A 114 17.80 -0.98 -36.36
CA GLN A 114 17.89 -2.23 -37.07
C GLN A 114 16.82 -3.11 -36.43
N SER A 115 15.60 -3.02 -36.96
CA SER A 115 14.53 -3.99 -36.70
C SER A 115 15.19 -5.38 -36.70
N PRO A 116 15.17 -6.12 -35.58
CA PRO A 116 15.81 -7.42 -35.50
C PRO A 116 15.04 -8.39 -36.39
N ARG A 117 15.27 -8.32 -37.70
CA ARG A 117 14.70 -9.21 -38.71
C ARG A 117 15.38 -10.58 -38.72
N LYS A 118 16.37 -10.83 -37.87
CA LYS A 118 17.26 -12.00 -38.01
C LYS A 118 17.15 -13.10 -36.95
N HIS A 119 16.10 -13.13 -36.13
CA HIS A 119 15.91 -14.30 -35.24
C HIS A 119 14.48 -14.82 -35.08
N ASN A 120 13.66 -14.68 -36.13
CA ASN A 120 12.32 -15.28 -36.14
C ASN A 120 12.04 -16.15 -37.37
N GLU A 121 12.99 -16.38 -38.28
CA GLU A 121 12.74 -17.29 -39.42
C GLU A 121 12.64 -18.75 -38.94
N THR A 122 13.46 -19.15 -37.97
CA THR A 122 13.41 -20.50 -37.37
C THR A 122 12.23 -20.70 -36.43
N ILE A 123 11.80 -19.66 -35.71
CA ILE A 123 10.62 -19.71 -34.83
C ILE A 123 9.32 -19.68 -35.64
N LEU A 124 9.27 -18.96 -36.76
CA LEU A 124 8.14 -19.03 -37.69
C LEU A 124 8.08 -20.38 -38.42
N MET A 125 9.19 -20.95 -38.89
CA MET A 125 9.17 -22.27 -39.54
C MET A 125 8.77 -23.40 -38.58
N ALA A 126 9.18 -23.35 -37.30
CA ALA A 126 8.78 -24.36 -36.30
C ALA A 126 7.28 -24.32 -35.97
N LYS A 127 6.60 -23.18 -36.15
CA LYS A 127 5.15 -23.05 -35.90
C LYS A 127 4.28 -23.56 -37.06
N PHE A 128 4.83 -23.77 -38.25
CA PHE A 128 4.08 -24.30 -39.40
C PHE A 128 4.19 -25.83 -39.56
N GLN A 129 5.10 -26.50 -38.84
CA GLN A 129 5.30 -27.95 -38.99
C GLN A 129 4.48 -28.83 -38.04
N HIS A 130 3.74 -28.26 -37.09
CA HIS A 130 2.86 -29.03 -36.18
C HIS A 130 1.37 -28.99 -36.56
N LYS A 131 1.01 -28.61 -37.79
CA LYS A 131 -0.40 -28.55 -38.25
C LYS A 131 -0.68 -29.45 -39.44
N ALA A 132 -0.22 -30.70 -39.39
CA ALA A 132 -0.63 -31.72 -40.35
C ALA A 132 -0.51 -33.12 -39.75
N THR A 133 -1.29 -33.40 -38.71
CA THR A 133 -1.90 -34.72 -38.45
C THR A 133 -2.87 -34.58 -37.28
N GLU A 134 -4.12 -35.01 -37.53
CA GLU A 134 -5.12 -35.49 -36.55
C GLU A 134 -6.10 -34.46 -35.94
N ASP A 135 -7.14 -34.20 -36.74
CA ASP A 135 -8.57 -34.43 -36.50
C ASP A 135 -9.23 -34.27 -35.12
N SER A 136 -10.38 -33.58 -35.20
CA SER A 136 -11.59 -33.63 -34.35
C SER A 136 -11.45 -33.29 -32.86
N ASP A 137 -11.82 -32.07 -32.46
CA ASP A 137 -13.23 -31.79 -32.15
C ASP A 137 -13.45 -30.33 -31.70
N SER A 138 -14.46 -29.73 -32.33
CA SER A 138 -15.43 -28.77 -31.82
C SER A 138 -15.04 -27.68 -30.79
N ARG A 139 -15.46 -26.46 -31.15
CA ARG A 139 -16.07 -25.40 -30.31
C ARG A 139 -15.24 -24.19 -29.87
N THR A 140 -15.73 -23.07 -30.43
CA THR A 140 -15.84 -21.71 -29.87
C THR A 140 -14.65 -20.78 -30.05
N ALA A 141 -14.68 -20.09 -31.19
CA ALA A 141 -13.98 -18.85 -31.41
C ALA A 141 -14.45 -17.78 -30.41
N LEU A 142 -13.54 -17.33 -29.55
CA LEU A 142 -13.59 -16.00 -28.95
C LEU A 142 -12.50 -15.18 -29.64
N GLY A 143 -12.94 -14.21 -30.43
CA GLY A 143 -12.10 -13.30 -31.18
C GLY A 143 -11.24 -12.46 -30.23
N GLY A 144 -9.93 -12.52 -30.42
CA GLY A 144 -8.99 -11.57 -29.84
C GLY A 144 -9.16 -10.21 -30.53
N GLN A 145 -9.87 -9.31 -29.88
CA GLN A 145 -9.95 -7.88 -30.20
C GLN A 145 -8.61 -7.19 -29.90
N PHE A 146 -7.63 -7.25 -30.80
CA PHE A 146 -6.50 -6.30 -30.81
C PHE A 146 -5.91 -6.15 -32.22
N GLY A 147 -6.78 -6.12 -33.22
CA GLY A 147 -6.43 -5.80 -34.60
C GLY A 147 -6.96 -4.42 -34.96
N ALA A 148 -6.03 -3.47 -35.10
CA ALA A 148 -6.07 -2.30 -35.99
C ALA A 148 -7.43 -1.65 -36.31
N LEU A 149 -7.64 -0.44 -35.79
CA LEU A 149 -8.24 0.66 -36.54
C LEU A 149 -7.09 1.63 -36.79
N ASP A 150 -6.51 1.73 -37.99
CA ASP A 150 -7.15 2.20 -39.23
C ASP A 150 -7.97 3.47 -38.98
N VAL A 151 -7.20 4.55 -38.89
CA VAL A 151 -7.56 5.90 -39.31
C VAL A 151 -8.08 5.81 -40.74
N MET A 152 -9.32 6.25 -41.02
CA MET A 152 -9.75 6.94 -42.26
C MET A 152 -11.19 7.44 -42.17
N SER A 153 -11.41 8.59 -42.81
CA SER A 153 -12.67 9.22 -43.22
C SER A 153 -13.38 10.17 -42.25
N ASP A 154 -12.88 11.42 -42.31
CA ASP A 154 -13.64 12.65 -42.51
C ASP A 154 -15.00 12.42 -43.20
N ASP A 155 -16.10 12.56 -42.45
CA ASP A 155 -17.44 12.87 -42.95
C ASP A 155 -18.22 13.53 -41.80
N GLU A 156 -18.57 14.80 -41.97
CA GLU A 156 -19.33 15.62 -41.02
C GLU A 156 -20.81 15.24 -41.12
N GLU A 157 -21.27 14.29 -40.31
CA GLU A 157 -22.70 14.12 -40.01
C GLU A 157 -22.94 14.37 -38.52
N GLU A 158 -23.71 15.43 -38.23
CA GLU A 158 -24.23 15.76 -36.91
C GLU A 158 -25.24 14.69 -36.46
N GLU A 159 -24.76 13.54 -35.99
CA GLU A 159 -25.62 12.55 -35.35
C GLU A 159 -25.93 12.95 -33.90
N GLU A 160 -27.21 13.18 -33.67
CA GLU A 160 -27.85 13.40 -32.38
C GLU A 160 -27.45 12.29 -31.38
N MET A 161 -26.55 12.66 -30.48
CA MET A 161 -25.91 11.78 -29.51
C MET A 161 -26.94 11.31 -28.47
N SER A 162 -27.71 10.27 -28.81
CA SER A 162 -28.64 9.64 -27.88
C SER A 162 -27.83 8.89 -26.81
N PHE A 163 -27.85 9.44 -25.59
CA PHE A 163 -27.25 8.79 -24.42
C PHE A 163 -27.93 7.43 -24.19
N VAL A 164 -27.28 6.36 -24.63
CA VAL A 164 -27.62 5.01 -24.23
C VAL A 164 -27.36 4.93 -22.73
N ARG A 165 -28.44 4.96 -21.94
CA ARG A 165 -28.40 4.71 -20.49
C ARG A 165 -27.63 3.42 -20.27
N GLY A 166 -26.50 3.54 -19.58
CA GLY A 166 -25.66 2.42 -19.17
C GLY A 166 -26.45 1.36 -18.38
N PRO A 167 -25.87 0.17 -18.21
CA PRO A 167 -26.53 -0.96 -17.55
C PRO A 167 -27.12 -0.53 -16.21
N SER A 168 -28.44 -0.72 -16.07
CA SER A 168 -29.23 -0.44 -14.88
C SER A 168 -28.48 -0.89 -13.64
N VAL A 169 -28.15 0.05 -12.76
CA VAL A 169 -27.64 -0.22 -11.41
C VAL A 169 -28.60 -1.22 -10.77
N ALA A 170 -28.11 -2.43 -10.47
CA ALA A 170 -28.91 -3.44 -9.81
C ALA A 170 -29.34 -2.92 -8.45
N VAL A 171 -30.65 -2.75 -8.27
CA VAL A 171 -31.25 -2.39 -6.99
C VAL A 171 -30.85 -3.45 -5.97
N ALA A 172 -30.20 -3.03 -4.88
CA ALA A 172 -29.76 -3.93 -3.82
C ALA A 172 -30.97 -4.68 -3.24
N VAL A 173 -31.02 -5.99 -3.48
CA VAL A 173 -32.02 -6.87 -2.87
C VAL A 173 -31.63 -7.04 -1.41
N ALA A 174 -32.47 -6.56 -0.49
CA ALA A 174 -32.25 -6.75 0.94
C ALA A 174 -32.11 -8.25 1.24
N PRO A 175 -31.09 -8.66 2.02
CA PRO A 175 -30.87 -10.07 2.32
C PRO A 175 -32.06 -10.62 3.11
N GLN A 176 -32.90 -11.42 2.45
CA GLN A 176 -33.94 -12.21 3.09
C GLN A 176 -33.30 -13.44 3.76
N GLY A 177 -32.48 -13.19 4.78
CA GLY A 177 -31.83 -14.22 5.59
C GLY A 177 -32.39 -14.22 7.01
N ALA A 178 -32.67 -15.41 7.55
CA ALA A 178 -33.28 -15.69 8.85
C ALA A 178 -32.41 -15.32 10.09
N TRP A 179 -31.63 -14.24 10.02
CA TRP A 179 -30.80 -13.72 11.12
C TRP A 179 -31.58 -12.76 12.04
N GLY A 180 -32.88 -12.56 11.77
CA GLY A 180 -33.79 -11.72 12.56
C GLY A 180 -34.55 -12.43 13.67
N THR A 181 -34.09 -13.59 14.17
CA THR A 181 -34.70 -14.16 15.37
C THR A 181 -34.22 -13.38 16.59
N LYS A 182 -35.08 -12.45 17.02
CA LYS A 182 -35.01 -11.73 18.28
C LYS A 182 -34.88 -12.77 19.40
N LEU A 183 -33.65 -12.97 19.90
CA LEU A 183 -33.39 -13.75 21.11
C LEU A 183 -34.22 -13.13 22.25
N VAL A 184 -35.32 -13.79 22.58
CA VAL A 184 -36.10 -13.52 23.79
C VAL A 184 -35.25 -14.02 24.96
N ILE A 185 -34.43 -13.12 25.48
CA ILE A 185 -33.69 -13.34 26.72
C ILE A 185 -34.72 -13.31 27.84
N GLN A 186 -35.00 -14.46 28.43
CA GLN A 186 -35.81 -14.54 29.64
C GLN A 186 -35.01 -13.92 30.79
N GLU A 187 -35.45 -12.74 31.23
CA GLU A 187 -34.92 -12.04 32.39
C GLU A 187 -35.23 -12.84 33.66
N THR A 188 -34.21 -13.47 34.24
CA THR A 188 -34.26 -13.89 35.63
C THR A 188 -33.77 -12.73 36.50
N PRO A 189 -34.42 -12.43 37.63
CA PRO A 189 -34.06 -11.30 38.47
C PRO A 189 -32.75 -11.58 39.22
N ILE A 190 -31.63 -11.16 38.62
CA ILE A 190 -30.34 -11.12 39.31
C ILE A 190 -30.32 -9.83 40.15
N VAL A 191 -30.22 -10.00 41.47
CA VAL A 191 -30.07 -8.92 42.45
C VAL A 191 -28.78 -8.15 42.15
N LEU A 192 -28.89 -7.04 41.42
CA LEU A 192 -27.78 -6.15 41.11
C LEU A 192 -27.38 -5.36 42.36
N LYS A 193 -26.26 -5.79 42.97
CA LYS A 193 -25.50 -4.97 43.90
C LYS A 193 -25.11 -3.66 43.19
N VAL A 194 -25.32 -2.54 43.86
CA VAL A 194 -24.95 -1.19 43.44
C VAL A 194 -23.47 -1.16 43.02
N VAL A 195 -23.22 -1.24 41.72
CA VAL A 195 -21.89 -1.05 41.14
C VAL A 195 -21.65 0.45 41.06
N LYS A 196 -20.68 0.92 41.84
CA LYS A 196 -20.14 2.29 41.77
C LYS A 196 -19.83 2.61 40.31
N LYS A 197 -20.38 3.74 39.81
CA LYS A 197 -20.07 4.28 38.48
C LYS A 197 -18.54 4.36 38.34
N VAL A 198 -17.98 3.44 37.57
CA VAL A 198 -16.57 3.49 37.17
C VAL A 198 -16.46 4.67 36.21
N VAL A 199 -15.92 5.77 36.73
CA VAL A 199 -15.51 6.93 35.92
C VAL A 199 -14.44 6.40 34.98
N LYS A 200 -14.78 6.27 33.69
CA LYS A 200 -13.80 5.94 32.64
C LYS A 200 -12.72 7.03 32.69
N PRO A 201 -11.43 6.67 32.79
CA PRO A 201 -10.37 7.67 32.77
C PRO A 201 -10.45 8.44 31.45
N SER A 202 -10.54 9.78 31.53
CA SER A 202 -10.49 10.65 30.37
C SER A 202 -9.18 10.40 29.64
N ARG A 203 -9.25 9.87 28.42
CA ARG A 203 -8.10 9.61 27.56
C ARG A 203 -7.38 10.94 27.31
N VAL A 204 -6.10 11.00 27.66
CA VAL A 204 -5.23 12.11 27.29
C VAL A 204 -5.02 12.02 25.78
N LYS A 205 -5.51 13.01 25.02
CA LYS A 205 -5.31 13.10 23.57
C LYS A 205 -3.81 13.22 23.29
N SER A 206 -3.35 12.60 22.20
CA SER A 206 -1.96 12.77 21.77
C SER A 206 -1.77 14.16 21.16
N ASP A 207 -0.57 14.74 21.28
CA ASP A 207 -0.27 16.07 20.71
C ASP A 207 -0.63 16.16 19.22
N LYS A 208 -0.43 15.06 18.47
CA LYS A 208 -0.79 14.96 17.06
C LYS A 208 -2.30 15.04 16.80
N GLU A 209 -3.12 14.47 17.68
CA GLU A 209 -4.58 14.52 17.55
C GLU A 209 -5.09 15.94 17.78
N VAL A 210 -4.45 16.67 18.70
CA VAL A 210 -4.73 18.09 18.93
C VAL A 210 -4.37 18.92 17.70
N ASP A 211 -3.20 18.66 17.09
CA ASP A 211 -2.77 19.36 15.87
C ASP A 211 -3.73 19.12 14.70
N ILE A 212 -4.16 17.87 14.45
CA ILE A 212 -5.13 17.54 13.40
C ILE A 212 -6.48 18.22 13.65
N GLU A 213 -6.97 18.21 14.89
CA GLU A 213 -8.22 18.90 15.26
C GLU A 213 -8.14 20.41 15.02
N THR A 214 -6.99 21.04 15.25
CA THR A 214 -6.81 22.47 14.97
C THR A 214 -6.79 22.76 13.46
N LYS A 215 -6.16 21.90 12.65
CA LYS A 215 -6.15 22.05 11.18
C LYS A 215 -7.54 21.88 10.58
N LEU A 216 -8.30 20.89 11.02
CA LEU A 216 -9.69 20.70 10.58
C LEU A 216 -10.57 21.90 10.90
N LYS A 217 -10.39 22.52 12.06
CA LYS A 217 -11.11 23.75 12.42
C LYS A 217 -10.73 24.92 11.53
N GLN A 218 -9.44 25.05 11.20
CA GLN A 218 -8.98 26.12 10.31
C GLN A 218 -9.55 25.95 8.90
N LEU A 219 -9.42 24.76 8.29
CA LEU A 219 -9.93 24.51 6.94
C LEU A 219 -11.44 24.70 6.83
N ARG A 220 -12.20 24.32 7.85
CA ARG A 220 -13.65 24.55 7.87
C ARG A 220 -14.02 26.03 7.96
N LEU A 221 -13.19 26.85 8.63
CA LEU A 221 -13.38 28.30 8.65
C LEU A 221 -13.03 28.92 7.30
N ASP A 222 -11.95 28.47 6.67
CA ASP A 222 -11.53 28.93 5.35
C ASP A 222 -12.62 28.61 4.30
N LEU A 223 -13.19 27.40 4.34
CA LEU A 223 -14.34 27.00 3.51
C LEU A 223 -15.57 27.89 3.75
N GLU A 224 -15.86 28.24 5.02
CA GLU A 224 -16.99 29.13 5.35
C GLU A 224 -16.73 30.58 4.89
N GLU A 225 -15.48 31.04 4.90
CA GLU A 225 -15.09 32.36 4.37
C GLU A 225 -15.23 32.40 2.84
N GLU A 226 -14.73 31.40 2.13
CA GLU A 226 -14.82 31.31 0.66
C GLU A 226 -16.26 31.18 0.18
N THR A 227 -17.08 30.36 0.86
CA THR A 227 -18.51 30.24 0.53
C THR A 227 -19.30 31.52 0.80
N GLN A 228 -18.86 32.37 1.73
CA GLN A 228 -19.47 33.68 2.00
C GLN A 228 -18.92 34.80 1.10
N SER A 229 -17.66 34.74 0.68
CA SER A 229 -17.03 35.74 -0.21
C SER A 229 -17.25 35.45 -1.70
N GLY A 230 -17.68 34.24 -2.04
CA GLY A 230 -17.95 33.76 -3.39
C GLY A 230 -19.09 34.51 -4.08
N SER A 231 -18.79 35.71 -4.57
CA SER A 231 -19.66 36.54 -5.40
C SER A 231 -19.76 35.97 -6.84
N GLY A 232 -20.24 34.74 -7.00
CA GLY A 232 -20.65 34.17 -8.30
C GLY A 232 -19.57 34.12 -9.40
N SER A 233 -18.29 34.28 -9.06
CA SER A 233 -17.19 34.15 -10.01
C SER A 233 -16.87 32.67 -10.18
N TRP A 234 -17.16 32.11 -11.35
CA TRP A 234 -16.89 30.71 -11.72
C TRP A 234 -15.40 30.30 -11.59
N ALA A 235 -14.49 31.25 -11.41
CA ALA A 235 -13.06 30.98 -11.28
C ALA A 235 -12.64 30.42 -9.90
N ASP A 236 -13.45 30.59 -8.85
CA ASP A 236 -13.11 30.17 -7.47
C ASP A 236 -13.64 28.78 -7.10
N ALA A 237 -14.35 28.08 -8.00
CA ALA A 237 -14.93 26.78 -7.68
C ALA A 237 -13.88 25.66 -7.50
N GLY A 238 -12.69 25.82 -8.09
CA GLY A 238 -11.62 24.82 -7.98
C GLY A 238 -10.93 24.80 -6.61
N ASP A 239 -10.78 25.96 -5.97
CA ASP A 239 -10.09 26.05 -4.68
C ASP A 239 -10.94 25.44 -3.54
N ILE A 240 -12.27 25.47 -3.69
CA ILE A 240 -13.22 24.87 -2.74
C ILE A 240 -13.10 23.33 -2.76
N GLU A 241 -13.01 22.71 -3.94
CA GLU A 241 -12.88 21.24 -4.07
C GLU A 241 -11.59 20.73 -3.40
N ASP A 242 -10.48 21.46 -3.56
CA ASP A 242 -9.21 21.13 -2.92
C ASP A 242 -9.29 21.24 -1.38
N ILE A 243 -10.04 22.20 -0.83
CA ILE A 243 -10.25 22.33 0.63
C ILE A 243 -11.12 21.18 1.16
N GLU A 244 -12.18 20.80 0.45
CA GLU A 244 -13.05 19.69 0.82
C GLU A 244 -12.29 18.35 0.85
N ASP A 245 -11.45 18.10 -0.16
CA ASP A 245 -10.59 16.90 -0.22
C ASP A 245 -9.58 16.85 0.95
N ASN A 246 -8.97 17.99 1.29
CA ASN A 246 -8.07 18.07 2.44
C ASN A 246 -8.78 17.83 3.78
N ILE A 247 -10.03 18.29 3.93
CA ILE A 247 -10.85 18.01 5.12
C ILE A 247 -11.12 16.50 5.21
N ALA A 248 -11.51 15.86 4.10
CA ALA A 248 -11.79 14.43 4.07
C ALA A 248 -10.57 13.58 4.43
N GLU A 249 -9.37 13.91 3.92
CA GLU A 249 -8.13 13.18 4.25
C GLU A 249 -7.78 13.27 5.75
N LEU A 250 -7.91 14.47 6.34
CA LEU A 250 -7.63 14.68 7.77
C LEU A 250 -8.64 14.01 8.69
N GLU A 251 -9.91 13.94 8.29
CA GLU A 251 -10.95 13.20 9.02
C GLU A 251 -10.66 11.69 9.02
N GLU A 252 -10.25 11.13 7.87
CA GLU A 252 -9.85 9.73 7.78
C GLU A 252 -8.60 9.42 8.62
N GLU A 253 -7.60 10.32 8.62
CA GLU A 253 -6.39 10.16 9.46
C GLU A 253 -6.75 10.15 10.95
N LEU A 254 -7.68 11.01 11.39
CA LEU A 254 -8.15 11.06 12.76
C LEU A 254 -8.91 9.77 13.15
N GLU A 255 -9.74 9.23 12.26
CA GLU A 255 -10.42 7.96 12.49
C GLU A 255 -9.44 6.77 12.53
N ARG A 256 -8.44 6.72 11.65
CA ARG A 256 -7.34 5.74 11.69
C ARG A 256 -6.56 5.82 13.00
N MET A 257 -6.29 7.03 13.49
CA MET A 257 -5.66 7.22 14.79
C MET A 257 -6.56 6.75 15.93
N GLN A 258 -7.86 7.00 15.90
CA GLN A 258 -8.77 6.57 16.96
C GLN A 258 -8.93 5.04 16.99
N THR A 259 -9.04 4.40 15.83
CA THR A 259 -9.19 2.94 15.68
C THR A 259 -7.94 2.18 16.12
N MET A 260 -6.73 2.72 15.88
CA MET A 260 -5.47 2.11 16.34
C MET A 260 -5.34 2.01 17.87
N PHE A 261 -6.08 2.79 18.64
CA PHE A 261 -6.04 2.73 20.11
C PHE A 261 -7.16 1.87 20.73
N ILE A 262 -8.09 1.38 19.93
CA ILE A 262 -9.21 0.54 20.39
C ILE A 262 -8.85 -0.96 20.29
N CYS A 263 -7.86 -1.33 19.48
CA CYS A 263 -7.28 -2.68 19.41
C CYS A 263 -6.09 -2.83 20.37
#